data_AF-A0A521FT59-F1
#
_entry.id   AF-A0A521FT59-F1
#
_cell.length_a   1.000
_cell.length_b   1.000
_cell.length_c   1.000
_cell.angle_alpha   90.00
_cell.angle_beta   90.00
_cell.angle_gamma   90.00
#
_symmetry.space_group_name_H-M   'P 1'
#
loop_
_entity.id
_entity.type
_entity.pdbx_description
1 polymer ?
#
loop_
_entity_poly.entity_id
_entity_poly.type
_entity_poly.pdbx_seq_one_letter_code
_entity_poly.pdbx_strand_id
1 'polypeptide(L)'
;MMERLTQISDFVTRLEDVAITIPFDENNETIKGIVTVTVEDRTEVFEVIILSQYPQKFHDSETIRFINKGLIETNHVNWDGSICVHTLHSPDLAQKLLLDFGALKAWMLKYLIKQEVDPHYEHIVVPTSAVNGVKSVMLFTELDHSFKNGDFGKIEFSELQAGKVKDVVTRTYILQSVEAGKKEISCKWSGMYNAMEKYQGIYLFMDKPPIRNRRFAIENWEELTGYFSYQFLDYLRSTERSLSDITYGKLTLLLGYPIVNGSEIHWEMITIEKGKFPNYIERIKGTRHYAWKLKDQPILWEETKNSSYNYFFGRGKLSDSLTEKKILILGLGAIGWEFRQN
;
A
#
# COMPACT_ATOMS: atom_id res chain seq x y z
N MET A 1 -35.27 24.78 -14.83
CA MET A 1 -34.08 24.22 -14.16
C MET A 1 -33.60 23.10 -15.06
N MET A 2 -32.44 23.25 -15.70
CA MET A 2 -31.92 22.20 -16.56
C MET A 2 -31.47 21.04 -15.67
N GLU A 3 -31.95 19.83 -15.94
CA GLU A 3 -31.63 18.65 -15.14
C GLU A 3 -30.11 18.46 -15.12
N ARG A 4 -29.53 18.20 -13.94
CA ARG A 4 -28.07 18.14 -13.72
C ARG A 4 -27.36 17.24 -14.73
N LEU A 5 -27.99 16.10 -15.06
CA LEU A 5 -27.55 15.18 -16.11
C LEU A 5 -27.39 15.86 -17.48
N THR A 6 -28.35 16.67 -17.88
CA THR A 6 -28.31 17.42 -19.14
C THR A 6 -27.17 18.44 -19.15
N GLN A 7 -26.95 19.15 -18.03
CA GLN A 7 -25.85 20.12 -17.93
C GLN A 7 -24.48 19.46 -18.09
N ILE A 8 -24.29 18.29 -17.47
CA ILE A 8 -23.05 17.52 -17.57
C ILE A 8 -22.87 17.00 -19.00
N SER A 9 -23.88 16.34 -19.56
CA SER A 9 -23.83 15.78 -20.92
C SER A 9 -23.53 16.86 -21.96
N ASP A 10 -24.22 18.01 -21.90
CA ASP A 10 -24.01 19.12 -22.82
C ASP A 10 -22.62 19.74 -22.67
N PHE A 11 -22.11 19.83 -21.44
CA PHE A 11 -20.77 20.34 -21.21
C PHE A 11 -19.71 19.40 -21.80
N VAL A 12 -19.78 18.10 -21.49
CA VAL A 12 -18.80 17.12 -21.96
C VAL A 12 -18.81 17.00 -23.48
N THR A 13 -19.98 17.10 -24.13
CA THR A 13 -20.10 17.11 -25.60
C THR A 13 -19.39 18.29 -26.26
N ARG A 14 -19.23 19.41 -25.54
CA ARG A 14 -18.51 20.60 -26.03
C ARG A 14 -17.02 20.58 -25.78
N LEU A 15 -16.51 19.63 -24.99
CA LEU A 15 -15.08 19.52 -24.74
C LEU A 15 -14.38 19.02 -26.00
N GLU A 16 -13.40 19.79 -26.47
CA GLU A 16 -12.49 19.34 -27.52
C GLU A 16 -11.77 18.07 -27.05
N ASP A 17 -11.50 17.15 -27.97
CA ASP A 17 -10.84 15.85 -27.75
C ASP A 17 -11.56 14.88 -26.79
N VAL A 18 -12.82 15.14 -26.43
CA VAL A 18 -13.65 14.22 -25.65
C VAL A 18 -14.88 13.84 -26.45
N ALA A 19 -15.17 12.55 -26.57
CA ALA A 19 -16.40 12.06 -27.18
C ALA A 19 -17.14 11.10 -26.25
N ILE A 20 -18.45 11.28 -26.11
CA ILE A 20 -19.30 10.39 -25.33
C ILE A 20 -19.59 9.15 -26.17
N THR A 21 -19.15 7.97 -25.72
CA THR A 21 -19.38 6.69 -26.41
C THR A 21 -20.57 5.95 -25.84
N ILE A 22 -20.80 6.04 -24.53
CA ILE A 22 -22.06 5.65 -23.89
C ILE A 22 -22.62 6.88 -23.18
N PRO A 23 -23.85 7.32 -23.53
CA PRO A 23 -24.49 8.47 -22.91
C PRO A 23 -24.47 8.40 -21.38
N PHE A 24 -24.37 9.55 -20.74
CA PHE A 24 -24.54 9.61 -19.30
C PHE A 24 -25.98 9.24 -18.94
N ASP A 25 -26.10 8.39 -17.92
CA ASP A 25 -27.37 8.00 -17.32
C ASP A 25 -27.29 8.17 -15.80
N GLU A 26 -28.41 8.52 -15.17
CA GLU A 26 -28.49 8.77 -13.73
C GLU A 26 -29.24 7.63 -13.03
N ASN A 27 -28.54 6.90 -12.17
CA ASN A 27 -29.08 5.80 -11.38
C ASN A 27 -28.67 5.94 -9.92
N ASN A 28 -29.63 5.92 -8.99
CA ASN A 28 -29.40 6.07 -7.55
C ASN A 28 -28.49 7.27 -7.21
N GLU A 29 -28.85 8.45 -7.74
CA GLU A 29 -28.13 9.73 -7.53
C GLU A 29 -26.66 9.74 -8.05
N THR A 30 -26.27 8.71 -8.79
CA THR A 30 -24.95 8.61 -9.42
C THR A 30 -25.10 8.68 -10.93
N ILE A 31 -24.33 9.56 -11.57
CA ILE A 31 -24.29 9.70 -13.02
C ILE A 31 -23.14 8.87 -13.55
N LYS A 32 -23.41 8.03 -14.57
CA LYS A 32 -22.41 7.17 -15.20
C LYS A 32 -22.47 7.26 -16.71
N GLY A 33 -21.32 7.27 -17.36
CA GLY A 33 -21.21 7.23 -18.82
C GLY A 33 -19.85 6.71 -19.24
N ILE A 34 -19.66 6.55 -20.53
CA ILE A 34 -18.34 6.21 -21.09
C ILE A 34 -17.94 7.29 -22.08
N VAL A 35 -16.70 7.74 -21.97
CA VAL A 35 -16.10 8.73 -22.86
C VAL A 35 -14.82 8.19 -23.46
N THR A 36 -14.48 8.62 -24.67
CA THR A 36 -13.12 8.59 -25.20
C THR A 36 -12.47 9.95 -24.98
N VAL A 37 -11.20 9.94 -24.58
CA VAL A 37 -10.39 11.14 -24.44
C VAL A 37 -9.17 10.97 -25.32
N THR A 38 -8.89 11.97 -26.15
CA THR A 38 -7.72 12.00 -27.03
C THR A 38 -6.75 13.06 -26.52
N VAL A 39 -5.48 12.71 -26.46
CA VAL A 39 -4.38 13.63 -26.16
C VAL A 39 -3.27 13.31 -27.15
N GLU A 40 -2.86 14.31 -27.94
CA GLU A 40 -1.94 14.13 -29.06
C GLU A 40 -2.44 13.04 -30.02
N ASP A 41 -1.69 11.95 -30.20
CA ASP A 41 -2.02 10.81 -31.07
C ASP A 41 -2.61 9.61 -30.31
N ARG A 42 -2.83 9.73 -28.99
CA ARG A 42 -3.32 8.64 -28.14
C ARG A 42 -4.76 8.88 -27.69
N THR A 43 -5.62 7.92 -28.00
CA THR A 43 -7.03 7.88 -27.57
C THR A 43 -7.26 6.74 -26.58
N GLU A 44 -7.91 7.05 -25.45
CA GLU A 44 -8.24 6.06 -24.42
C GLU A 44 -9.72 6.17 -24.01
N VAL A 45 -10.29 5.05 -23.57
CA VAL A 45 -11.68 4.95 -23.12
C VAL A 45 -11.74 5.00 -21.59
N PHE A 46 -12.66 5.77 -21.03
CA PHE A 46 -12.87 5.87 -19.60
C PHE A 46 -14.36 5.71 -19.24
N GLU A 47 -14.65 4.84 -18.29
CA GLU A 47 -15.91 4.91 -17.53
C GLU A 47 -15.80 6.13 -16.60
N VAL A 48 -16.83 6.99 -16.63
CA VAL A 48 -16.92 8.19 -15.82
C VAL A 48 -18.03 8.00 -14.81
N ILE A 49 -17.72 8.12 -13.52
CA ILE A 49 -18.68 8.05 -12.43
C ILE A 49 -18.69 9.39 -11.70
N ILE A 50 -19.86 10.02 -11.59
CA ILE A 50 -20.06 11.30 -10.91
C ILE A 50 -21.07 11.11 -9.79
N LEU A 51 -20.63 11.31 -8.54
CA LEU A 51 -21.44 11.18 -7.33
C LEU A 51 -22.35 12.39 -7.13
N SER A 52 -23.41 12.25 -6.33
CA SER A 52 -24.42 13.29 -6.11
C SER A 52 -23.85 14.59 -5.53
N GLN A 53 -22.77 14.52 -4.76
CA GLN A 53 -22.13 15.67 -4.12
C GLN A 53 -21.33 16.55 -5.09
N TYR A 54 -21.03 16.06 -6.30
CA TYR A 54 -20.28 16.81 -7.30
C TYR A 54 -21.02 18.11 -7.70
N PRO A 55 -20.34 19.28 -7.73
CA PRO A 55 -18.89 19.49 -7.86
C PRO A 55 -18.09 19.61 -6.53
N GLN A 56 -18.74 19.40 -5.38
CA GLN A 56 -18.06 19.44 -4.09
C GLN A 56 -17.27 18.16 -3.83
N LYS A 57 -16.20 18.25 -3.04
CA LYS A 57 -15.51 17.07 -2.51
C LYS A 57 -16.32 16.47 -1.37
N PHE A 58 -16.19 15.17 -1.14
CA PHE A 58 -16.77 14.50 0.02
C PHE A 58 -15.65 13.87 0.83
N HIS A 59 -15.40 14.41 2.03
CA HIS A 59 -14.19 14.14 2.81
C HIS A 59 -12.92 14.36 1.96
N ASP A 60 -11.99 13.40 1.98
CA ASP A 60 -10.74 13.42 1.21
C ASP A 60 -10.88 12.78 -0.19
N SER A 61 -12.12 12.55 -0.66
CA SER A 61 -12.37 11.90 -1.96
C SER A 61 -12.95 12.87 -2.99
N GLU A 62 -12.44 12.77 -4.23
CA GLU A 62 -13.07 13.41 -5.39
C GLU A 62 -14.40 12.72 -5.70
N THR A 63 -15.37 13.52 -6.14
CA THR A 63 -16.74 13.06 -6.42
C THR A 63 -16.97 12.80 -7.92
N ILE A 64 -15.91 12.89 -8.73
CA ILE A 64 -15.83 12.36 -10.09
C ILE A 64 -14.69 11.34 -10.16
N ARG A 65 -14.89 10.28 -10.94
CA ARG A 65 -13.90 9.22 -11.15
C ARG A 65 -13.81 8.87 -12.63
N PHE A 66 -12.59 8.79 -13.14
CA PHE A 66 -12.29 8.25 -14.47
C PHE A 66 -11.69 6.87 -14.30
N ILE A 67 -12.21 5.85 -15.00
CA ILE A 67 -11.85 4.45 -14.77
C ILE A 67 -11.47 3.79 -16.08
N ASN A 68 -10.28 3.20 -16.14
CA ASN A 68 -9.83 2.33 -17.22
C ASN A 68 -8.96 1.20 -16.65
N LYS A 69 -9.53 -0.01 -16.56
CA LYS A 69 -8.84 -1.20 -16.04
C LYS A 69 -7.71 -1.69 -16.95
N GLY A 70 -7.76 -1.37 -18.25
CA GLY A 70 -6.69 -1.71 -19.20
C GLY A 70 -5.40 -0.94 -18.95
N LEU A 71 -5.46 0.16 -18.19
CA LEU A 71 -4.32 1.01 -17.87
C LEU A 71 -3.73 0.74 -16.48
N ILE A 72 -4.09 -0.36 -15.81
CA ILE A 72 -3.73 -0.64 -14.41
C ILE A 72 -2.23 -0.64 -14.12
N GLU A 73 -1.39 -0.87 -15.14
CA GLU A 73 0.08 -0.84 -15.05
C GLU A 73 0.69 0.58 -15.17
N THR A 74 -0.16 1.59 -15.42
CA THR A 74 0.26 2.99 -15.53
C THR A 74 0.31 3.63 -14.14
N ASN A 75 1.26 4.54 -13.93
CA ASN A 75 1.38 5.32 -12.70
C ASN A 75 0.07 6.09 -12.39
N HIS A 76 -0.26 6.22 -11.11
CA HIS A 76 -1.48 6.88 -10.62
C HIS A 76 -2.80 6.34 -11.18
N VAL A 77 -2.88 5.07 -11.61
CA VAL A 77 -4.18 4.37 -11.70
C VAL A 77 -4.54 3.86 -10.30
N ASN A 78 -5.64 3.17 -10.01
CA ASN A 78 -5.89 2.48 -8.73
C ASN A 78 -6.18 1.01 -9.02
N TRP A 79 -6.31 0.16 -7.99
CA TRP A 79 -6.65 -1.27 -8.17
C TRP A 79 -7.91 -1.48 -9.01
N ASP A 80 -8.92 -0.62 -8.80
CA ASP A 80 -10.19 -0.72 -9.53
C ASP A 80 -10.16 -0.08 -10.93
N GLY A 81 -8.99 0.40 -11.36
CA GLY A 81 -8.79 1.10 -12.63
C GLY A 81 -9.05 2.60 -12.56
N SER A 82 -9.42 3.15 -11.40
CA SER A 82 -9.68 4.59 -11.28
C SER A 82 -8.40 5.43 -11.34
N ILE A 83 -8.39 6.52 -12.10
CA ILE A 83 -7.24 7.40 -12.22
C ILE A 83 -7.19 8.36 -11.03
N CYS A 84 -6.05 8.41 -10.35
CA CYS A 84 -5.77 9.36 -9.28
C CYS A 84 -5.25 10.67 -9.91
N VAL A 85 -6.12 11.67 -9.99
CA VAL A 85 -5.78 13.01 -10.45
C VAL A 85 -5.96 14.02 -9.34
N HIS A 86 -4.96 14.88 -9.15
CA HIS A 86 -5.11 16.06 -8.31
C HIS A 86 -5.70 17.20 -9.14
N THR A 87 -6.91 17.61 -8.76
CA THR A 87 -7.66 18.67 -9.42
C THR A 87 -7.95 19.81 -8.45
N LEU A 88 -8.10 21.02 -8.99
CA LEU A 88 -8.48 22.19 -8.21
C LEU A 88 -9.95 22.12 -7.82
N HIS A 89 -10.27 22.59 -6.62
CA HIS A 89 -11.66 22.67 -6.18
C HIS A 89 -12.38 23.85 -6.84
N SER A 90 -13.61 23.63 -7.29
CA SER A 90 -14.52 24.66 -7.75
C SER A 90 -15.96 24.26 -7.39
N PRO A 91 -16.77 25.16 -6.82
CA PRO A 91 -18.20 24.91 -6.62
C PRO A 91 -19.02 25.10 -7.91
N ASP A 92 -18.45 25.70 -8.96
CA ASP A 92 -19.11 25.84 -10.26
C ASP A 92 -18.97 24.55 -11.07
N LEU A 93 -20.10 24.01 -11.53
CA LEU A 93 -20.17 22.70 -12.19
C LEU A 93 -19.34 22.65 -13.49
N ALA A 94 -19.49 23.66 -14.35
CA ALA A 94 -18.82 23.71 -15.64
C ALA A 94 -17.31 23.90 -15.47
N GLN A 95 -16.91 24.80 -14.58
CA GLN A 95 -15.51 25.02 -14.24
C GLN A 95 -14.89 23.76 -13.62
N LYS A 96 -15.59 23.07 -12.72
CA LYS A 96 -15.07 21.82 -12.13
C LYS A 96 -14.90 20.73 -13.19
N LEU A 97 -15.86 20.57 -14.11
CA LEU A 97 -15.74 19.61 -15.22
C LEU A 97 -14.53 19.94 -16.11
N LEU A 98 -14.33 21.22 -16.43
CA LEU A 98 -13.17 21.65 -17.21
C LEU A 98 -11.86 21.28 -16.51
N LEU A 99 -11.76 21.55 -15.21
CA LEU A 99 -10.58 21.26 -14.40
C LEU A 99 -10.32 19.74 -14.33
N ASP A 100 -11.36 18.93 -14.17
CA ASP A 100 -11.24 17.48 -13.99
C ASP A 100 -10.84 16.76 -15.28
N PHE A 101 -11.47 17.11 -16.42
CA PHE A 101 -11.03 16.60 -17.71
C PHE A 101 -9.66 17.13 -18.10
N GLY A 102 -9.34 18.38 -17.74
CA GLY A 102 -7.99 18.93 -17.91
C GLY A 102 -6.94 18.16 -17.11
N ALA A 103 -7.24 17.80 -15.87
CA ALA A 103 -6.36 16.99 -15.02
C ALA A 103 -6.18 15.57 -15.58
N LEU A 104 -7.24 14.95 -16.12
CA LEU A 104 -7.15 13.66 -16.81
C LEU A 104 -6.24 13.75 -18.05
N LYS A 105 -6.42 14.77 -18.91
CA LYS A 105 -5.57 14.97 -20.10
C LYS A 105 -4.10 15.19 -19.70
N ALA A 106 -3.85 15.98 -18.65
CA ALA A 106 -2.51 16.20 -18.13
C ALA A 106 -1.87 14.89 -17.61
N TRP A 107 -2.66 14.05 -16.92
CA TRP A 107 -2.23 12.73 -16.49
C TRP A 107 -1.89 11.82 -17.70
N MET A 108 -2.74 11.78 -18.74
CA MET A 108 -2.47 11.01 -19.96
C MET A 108 -1.16 11.45 -20.62
N LEU A 109 -0.96 12.75 -20.79
CA LEU A 109 0.27 13.30 -21.36
C LEU A 109 1.50 12.86 -20.57
N LYS A 110 1.43 13.01 -19.24
CA LYS A 110 2.57 12.72 -18.36
C LYS A 110 2.92 11.23 -18.29
N TYR A 111 1.93 10.37 -18.08
CA TYR A 111 2.18 8.97 -17.72
C TYR A 111 1.92 7.98 -18.84
N LEU A 112 1.01 8.26 -19.78
CA LEU A 112 0.75 7.38 -20.92
C LEU A 112 1.62 7.70 -22.13
N ILE A 113 1.81 8.99 -22.43
CA ILE A 113 2.54 9.43 -23.63
C ILE A 113 4.02 9.59 -23.30
N LYS A 114 4.37 10.43 -22.32
CA LYS A 114 5.77 10.70 -21.94
C LYS A 114 6.39 9.60 -21.06
N GLN A 115 5.57 8.71 -20.50
CA GLN A 115 6.00 7.63 -19.60
C GLN A 115 6.90 8.11 -18.45
N GLU A 116 6.62 9.30 -17.91
CA GLU A 116 7.40 9.86 -16.81
C GLU A 116 7.29 8.97 -15.56
N VAL A 117 8.43 8.72 -14.91
CA VAL A 117 8.51 8.01 -13.63
C VAL A 117 8.54 9.05 -12.52
N ASP A 118 7.67 8.91 -11.51
CA ASP A 118 7.70 9.83 -10.37
C ASP A 118 9.00 9.60 -9.58
N PRO A 119 9.76 10.66 -9.24
CA PRO A 119 10.92 10.53 -8.37
C PRO A 119 10.54 10.16 -6.92
N HIS A 120 9.28 10.38 -6.51
CA HIS A 120 8.81 10.02 -5.17
C HIS A 120 8.41 8.55 -5.12
N TYR A 121 8.91 7.86 -4.10
CA TYR A 121 8.51 6.49 -3.81
C TYR A 121 7.02 6.43 -3.45
N GLU A 122 6.22 5.76 -4.27
CA GLU A 122 4.86 5.37 -3.90
C GLU A 122 4.92 4.06 -3.10
N HIS A 123 4.22 4.04 -1.96
CA HIS A 123 4.09 2.81 -1.20
C HIS A 123 3.32 1.75 -2.00
N ILE A 124 3.80 0.52 -1.91
CA ILE A 124 3.16 -0.64 -2.53
C ILE A 124 1.78 -0.85 -1.91
N VAL A 125 0.82 -1.16 -2.78
CA VAL A 125 -0.53 -1.50 -2.36
C VAL A 125 -0.52 -2.97 -1.95
N VAL A 126 -0.64 -3.19 -0.64
CA VAL A 126 -0.67 -4.53 -0.03
C VAL A 126 -2.11 -4.86 0.40
N PRO A 127 -2.72 -5.95 -0.10
CA PRO A 127 -4.07 -6.35 0.29
C PRO A 127 -4.04 -7.03 1.67
N THR A 128 -4.07 -6.24 2.73
CA THR A 128 -4.02 -6.74 4.12
C THR A 128 -5.23 -7.61 4.44
N SER A 129 -5.01 -8.77 5.04
CA SER A 129 -6.04 -9.75 5.39
C SER A 129 -6.12 -9.95 6.90
N ALA A 130 -7.32 -10.17 7.44
CA ALA A 130 -7.47 -10.59 8.82
C ALA A 130 -7.26 -12.11 8.91
N VAL A 131 -6.34 -12.57 9.74
CA VAL A 131 -6.10 -13.99 9.99
C VAL A 131 -6.93 -14.41 11.21
N ASN A 132 -7.87 -15.34 11.02
CA ASN A 132 -8.80 -15.79 12.07
C ASN A 132 -9.58 -14.62 12.73
N GLY A 133 -9.97 -13.62 11.94
CA GLY A 133 -10.71 -12.44 12.41
C GLY A 133 -9.87 -11.38 13.14
N VAL A 134 -8.54 -11.55 13.18
CA VAL A 134 -7.61 -10.61 13.81
C VAL A 134 -6.71 -10.01 12.73
N LYS A 135 -6.61 -8.68 12.71
CA LYS A 135 -5.61 -7.94 11.94
C LYS A 135 -4.34 -7.77 12.78
N SER A 136 -3.19 -7.86 12.14
CA SER A 136 -1.89 -7.59 12.75
C SER A 136 -1.26 -6.38 12.08
N VAL A 137 -0.69 -5.48 12.88
CA VAL A 137 0.07 -4.32 12.39
C VAL A 137 1.46 -4.36 13.01
N MET A 138 2.51 -4.34 12.20
CA MET A 138 3.89 -4.22 12.69
C MET A 138 4.41 -2.79 12.50
N LEU A 139 4.71 -2.13 13.61
CA LEU A 139 5.39 -0.85 13.61
C LEU A 139 6.90 -1.10 13.59
N PHE A 140 7.64 -0.32 12.81
CA PHE A 140 9.10 -0.37 12.78
C PHE A 140 9.69 1.04 12.73
N THR A 141 10.97 1.16 13.10
CA THR A 141 11.76 2.41 12.98
C THR A 141 13.03 2.13 12.20
N GLU A 142 13.85 3.16 11.97
CA GLU A 142 15.10 3.02 11.23
C GLU A 142 16.04 2.01 11.89
N LEU A 143 16.73 1.23 11.05
CA LEU A 143 17.81 0.33 11.44
C LEU A 143 19.13 0.92 10.92
N ASP A 144 20.15 0.96 11.77
CA ASP A 144 21.49 1.41 11.37
C ASP A 144 22.28 0.23 10.72
N HIS A 145 21.77 -0.22 9.57
CA HIS A 145 22.36 -1.33 8.83
C HIS A 145 22.02 -1.26 7.33
N SER A 146 22.98 -1.64 6.50
CA SER A 146 22.80 -1.79 5.05
C SER A 146 22.73 -3.28 4.72
N PHE A 147 21.54 -3.73 4.34
CA PHE A 147 21.27 -5.11 3.93
C PHE A 147 21.59 -5.31 2.45
N LYS A 148 21.92 -6.54 2.09
CA LYS A 148 22.13 -7.00 0.72
C LYS A 148 21.01 -7.91 0.27
N ASN A 149 20.80 -7.97 -1.04
CA ASN A 149 19.85 -8.90 -1.63
C ASN A 149 20.16 -10.34 -1.20
N GLY A 150 19.15 -11.04 -0.69
CA GLY A 150 19.28 -12.40 -0.18
C GLY A 150 19.75 -12.49 1.27
N ASP A 151 19.96 -11.39 1.99
CA ASP A 151 20.18 -11.44 3.44
C ASP A 151 18.90 -11.94 4.13
N PHE A 152 19.03 -12.90 5.03
CA PHE A 152 17.93 -13.42 5.83
C PHE A 152 18.41 -13.82 7.21
N GLY A 153 17.49 -13.88 8.16
CA GLY A 153 17.81 -14.19 9.54
C GLY A 153 16.58 -14.10 10.44
N LYS A 154 16.81 -14.04 11.75
CA LYS A 154 15.74 -13.88 12.73
C LYS A 154 15.38 -12.42 12.92
N ILE A 155 14.16 -12.20 13.37
CA ILE A 155 13.72 -10.92 13.94
C ILE A 155 13.21 -11.17 15.35
N GLU A 156 13.33 -10.13 16.19
CA GLU A 156 12.61 -10.06 17.45
C GLU A 156 11.56 -8.96 17.38
N PHE A 157 10.37 -9.21 17.90
CA PHE A 157 9.28 -8.24 17.94
C PHE A 157 8.46 -8.40 19.22
N SER A 158 7.75 -7.36 19.63
CA SER A 158 6.93 -7.37 20.86
C SER A 158 5.50 -6.99 20.55
N GLU A 159 4.53 -7.54 21.28
CA GLU A 159 3.13 -7.09 21.20
C GLU A 159 2.98 -5.80 22.00
N LEU A 160 2.66 -4.70 21.32
CA LEU A 160 2.46 -3.39 21.93
C LEU A 160 1.09 -3.32 22.63
N GLN A 161 0.03 -3.64 21.88
CA GLN A 161 -1.35 -3.57 22.36
C GLN A 161 -2.31 -4.32 21.44
N ALA A 162 -3.39 -4.86 22.01
CA ALA A 162 -4.57 -5.31 21.28
C ALA A 162 -5.72 -4.29 21.41
N GLY A 163 -6.41 -3.99 20.31
CA GLY A 163 -7.53 -3.05 20.25
C GLY A 163 -8.53 -3.40 19.15
N LYS A 164 -9.41 -2.44 18.80
CA LYS A 164 -10.36 -2.57 17.68
C LYS A 164 -10.23 -1.38 16.75
N VAL A 165 -10.13 -1.64 15.45
CA VAL A 165 -10.15 -0.61 14.40
C VAL A 165 -11.29 -0.94 13.44
N LYS A 166 -12.27 -0.04 13.32
CA LYS A 166 -13.50 -0.26 12.52
C LYS A 166 -14.15 -1.62 12.84
N ASP A 167 -14.33 -1.89 14.13
CA ASP A 167 -14.88 -3.14 14.69
C ASP A 167 -14.06 -4.43 14.46
N VAL A 168 -12.90 -4.36 13.80
CA VAL A 168 -12.00 -5.50 13.62
C VAL A 168 -10.97 -5.53 14.74
N VAL A 169 -10.82 -6.69 15.40
CA VAL A 169 -9.77 -6.89 16.41
C VAL A 169 -8.42 -6.72 15.74
N THR A 170 -7.60 -5.82 16.29
CA THR A 170 -6.31 -5.45 15.72
C THR A 170 -5.23 -5.58 16.80
N ARG A 171 -4.20 -6.38 16.53
CA ARG A 171 -3.00 -6.48 17.38
C ARG A 171 -1.87 -5.69 16.77
N THR A 172 -1.31 -4.79 17.57
CA THR A 172 -0.17 -3.97 17.18
C THR A 172 1.10 -4.55 17.77
N TYR A 173 2.11 -4.70 16.94
CA TYR A 173 3.44 -5.17 17.28
C TYR A 173 4.48 -4.10 16.98
N ILE A 174 5.62 -4.17 17.64
CA ILE A 174 6.80 -3.36 17.35
C ILE A 174 7.96 -4.28 16.98
N LEU A 175 8.62 -4.02 15.85
CA LEU A 175 9.86 -4.69 15.48
C LEU A 175 10.97 -4.22 16.41
N GLN A 176 11.58 -5.12 17.18
CA GLN A 176 12.63 -4.77 18.14
C GLN A 176 14.00 -4.82 17.48
N SER A 177 14.29 -5.90 16.75
CA SER A 177 15.60 -6.11 16.15
C SER A 177 15.57 -7.10 15.00
N VAL A 178 16.63 -7.05 14.20
CA VAL A 178 16.90 -7.92 13.05
C VAL A 178 18.30 -8.50 13.19
N GLU A 179 18.45 -9.81 13.00
CA GLU A 179 19.74 -10.49 13.03
C GLU A 179 20.44 -10.41 11.67
N ALA A 180 21.57 -9.71 11.59
CA ALA A 180 22.41 -9.63 10.41
C ALA A 180 23.76 -10.34 10.65
N GLY A 181 23.85 -11.60 10.21
CA GLY A 181 25.03 -12.44 10.43
C GLY A 181 25.19 -12.82 11.91
N LYS A 182 26.16 -12.23 12.61
CA LYS A 182 26.37 -12.43 14.06
C LYS A 182 25.97 -11.22 14.91
N LYS A 183 25.37 -10.21 14.29
CA LYS A 183 25.01 -8.95 14.94
C LYS A 183 23.50 -8.85 15.03
N GLU A 184 23.03 -8.39 16.17
CA GLU A 184 21.66 -7.92 16.34
C GLU A 184 21.62 -6.43 16.02
N ILE A 185 20.74 -6.02 15.11
CA ILE A 185 20.52 -4.63 14.73
C ILE A 185 19.19 -4.20 15.33
N SER A 186 19.22 -3.28 16.30
CA SER A 186 18.02 -2.83 17.01
C SER A 186 17.33 -1.67 16.29
N CYS A 187 16.00 -1.68 16.32
CA CYS A 187 15.16 -0.53 16.01
C CYS A 187 15.34 0.58 17.07
N LYS A 188 15.11 1.83 16.68
CA LYS A 188 15.34 3.04 17.50
C LYS A 188 14.18 3.35 18.44
N TRP A 189 13.70 2.35 19.19
CA TRP A 189 12.68 2.59 20.22
C TRP A 189 13.28 3.12 21.52
N SER A 190 12.46 3.79 22.32
CA SER A 190 12.82 4.16 23.69
C SER A 190 13.01 2.91 24.57
N GLY A 191 13.79 3.03 25.64
CA GLY A 191 14.12 1.91 26.52
C GLY A 191 12.90 1.18 27.11
N MET A 192 11.79 1.89 27.33
CA MET A 192 10.53 1.30 27.81
C MET A 192 9.98 0.24 26.85
N TYR A 193 10.04 0.51 25.55
CA TYR A 193 9.56 -0.41 24.52
C TYR A 193 10.55 -1.56 24.28
N ASN A 194 11.86 -1.30 24.34
CA ASN A 194 12.89 -2.33 24.17
C ASN A 194 12.87 -3.41 25.27
N ALA A 195 12.30 -3.10 26.44
CA ALA A 195 12.23 -4.01 27.58
C ALA A 195 11.03 -4.97 27.54
N MET A 196 10.17 -4.88 26.52
CA MET A 196 8.97 -5.70 26.40
C MET A 196 9.29 -7.18 26.09
N GLU A 197 8.37 -8.08 26.40
CA GLU A 197 8.48 -9.49 26.03
C GLU A 197 8.65 -9.64 24.51
N LYS A 198 9.59 -10.48 24.08
CA LYS A 198 9.98 -10.62 22.68
C LYS A 198 9.54 -11.97 22.12
N TYR A 199 8.95 -11.91 20.94
CA TYR A 199 8.63 -13.04 20.06
C TYR A 199 9.64 -13.09 18.93
N GLN A 200 9.76 -14.25 18.30
CA GLN A 200 10.67 -14.47 17.18
C GLN A 200 9.92 -14.66 15.87
N GLY A 201 10.50 -14.11 14.81
CA GLY A 201 10.10 -14.35 13.43
C GLY A 201 11.34 -14.49 12.55
N ILE A 202 11.15 -14.37 11.24
CA ILE A 202 12.25 -14.32 10.28
C ILE A 202 12.09 -13.14 9.32
N TYR A 203 13.16 -12.81 8.61
CA TYR A 203 13.10 -11.87 7.50
C TYR A 203 13.84 -12.40 6.27
N LEU A 204 13.51 -11.83 5.11
CA LEU A 204 14.28 -11.89 3.88
C LEU A 204 14.40 -10.46 3.32
N PHE A 205 15.61 -10.03 2.99
CA PHE A 205 15.87 -8.77 2.32
C PHE A 205 16.08 -9.00 0.82
N MET A 206 15.41 -8.17 0.01
CA MET A 206 15.41 -8.25 -1.45
C MET A 206 15.90 -6.92 -2.03
N ASP A 207 16.48 -6.95 -3.22
CA ASP A 207 16.85 -5.71 -3.95
C ASP A 207 15.64 -4.95 -4.48
N LYS A 208 14.53 -5.66 -4.74
CA LYS A 208 13.28 -5.10 -5.23
C LYS A 208 12.10 -5.72 -4.51
N PRO A 209 11.01 -4.95 -4.36
CA PRO A 209 9.79 -5.48 -3.80
C PRO A 209 9.14 -6.56 -4.69
N PRO A 210 8.38 -7.50 -4.10
CA PRO A 210 7.70 -8.56 -4.84
C PRO A 210 6.33 -8.08 -5.36
N ILE A 211 6.34 -7.39 -6.51
CA ILE A 211 5.18 -6.67 -7.03
C ILE A 211 4.76 -7.12 -8.43
N ARG A 212 3.44 -7.05 -8.66
CA ARG A 212 2.79 -6.99 -9.98
C ARG A 212 2.58 -5.54 -10.39
N ASN A 213 2.62 -5.30 -11.70
CA ASN A 213 2.16 -4.06 -12.32
C ASN A 213 2.75 -2.79 -11.64
N ARG A 214 4.05 -2.87 -11.31
CA ARG A 214 4.87 -1.81 -10.70
C ARG A 214 4.56 -1.41 -9.25
N ARG A 215 3.47 -1.87 -8.63
CA ARG A 215 3.10 -1.39 -7.28
C ARG A 215 2.15 -2.26 -6.45
N PHE A 216 1.64 -3.37 -6.97
CA PHE A 216 0.72 -4.22 -6.22
C PHE A 216 1.50 -5.40 -5.67
N ALA A 217 1.40 -5.68 -4.38
CA ALA A 217 2.06 -6.85 -3.81
C ALA A 217 1.58 -8.13 -4.51
N ILE A 218 2.49 -9.06 -4.76
CA ILE A 218 2.14 -10.40 -5.24
C ILE A 218 1.21 -11.06 -4.21
N GLU A 219 0.12 -11.68 -4.67
CA GLU A 219 -0.90 -12.26 -3.77
C GLU A 219 -0.80 -13.78 -3.64
N ASN A 220 -0.02 -14.44 -4.50
CA ASN A 220 0.13 -15.89 -4.51
C ASN A 220 1.60 -16.29 -4.31
N TRP A 221 1.84 -17.30 -3.47
CA TRP A 221 3.19 -17.79 -3.18
C TRP A 221 3.89 -18.35 -4.41
N GLU A 222 3.19 -18.98 -5.36
CA GLU A 222 3.81 -19.55 -6.56
C GLU A 222 4.55 -18.48 -7.38
N GLU A 223 4.05 -17.25 -7.38
CA GLU A 223 4.62 -16.13 -8.13
C GLU A 223 5.87 -15.53 -7.47
N LEU A 224 6.14 -15.87 -6.21
CA LEU A 224 7.40 -15.57 -5.56
C LEU A 224 8.52 -16.54 -5.99
N THR A 225 8.22 -17.50 -6.87
CA THR A 225 9.20 -18.39 -7.50
C THR A 225 10.17 -17.56 -8.34
N GLY A 226 11.40 -17.38 -7.82
CA GLY A 226 12.44 -16.54 -8.43
C GLY A 226 12.90 -15.39 -7.53
N TYR A 227 12.06 -14.96 -6.58
CA TYR A 227 12.48 -14.02 -5.53
C TYR A 227 13.26 -14.74 -4.41
N PHE A 228 12.91 -16.00 -4.14
CA PHE A 228 13.50 -16.74 -3.02
C PHE A 228 14.64 -17.64 -3.46
N SER A 229 15.80 -17.47 -2.83
CA SER A 229 16.94 -18.36 -3.03
C SER A 229 16.69 -19.73 -2.40
N TYR A 230 17.36 -20.77 -2.91
CA TYR A 230 17.27 -22.10 -2.32
C TYR A 230 17.76 -22.13 -0.86
N GLN A 231 18.75 -21.29 -0.52
CA GLN A 231 19.24 -21.14 0.85
C GLN A 231 18.15 -20.62 1.79
N PHE A 232 17.38 -19.62 1.34
CA PHE A 232 16.26 -19.11 2.13
C PHE A 232 15.13 -20.14 2.24
N LEU A 233 14.82 -20.88 1.17
CA LEU A 233 13.78 -21.93 1.19
C LEU A 233 14.16 -23.09 2.13
N ASP A 234 15.44 -23.46 2.19
CA ASP A 234 15.98 -24.38 3.18
C ASP A 234 15.83 -23.81 4.61
N TYR A 235 16.18 -22.53 4.80
CA TYR A 235 16.05 -21.85 6.09
C TYR A 235 14.59 -21.79 6.56
N LEU A 236 13.65 -21.50 5.66
CA LEU A 236 12.22 -21.47 5.94
C LEU A 236 11.71 -22.85 6.40
N ARG A 237 12.13 -23.94 5.74
CA ARG A 237 11.81 -25.31 6.19
C ARG A 237 12.46 -25.68 7.52
N SER A 238 13.67 -25.21 7.78
CA SER A 238 14.31 -25.42 9.08
C SER A 238 13.55 -24.71 10.19
N THR A 239 13.02 -23.52 9.89
CA THR A 239 12.19 -22.71 10.79
C THR A 239 10.86 -23.41 11.08
N GLU A 240 10.18 -23.96 10.07
CA GLU A 240 8.98 -24.79 10.24
C GLU A 240 9.19 -25.91 11.25
N ARG A 241 10.31 -26.64 11.15
CA ARG A 241 10.65 -27.74 12.06
C ARG A 241 10.89 -27.25 13.48
N SER A 242 11.50 -26.08 13.67
CA SER A 242 11.69 -25.50 15.02
C SER A 242 10.40 -24.94 15.62
N LEU A 243 9.45 -24.53 14.79
CA LEU A 243 8.14 -24.00 15.21
C LEU A 243 7.15 -25.09 15.64
N SER A 244 7.46 -26.37 15.42
CA SER A 244 6.62 -27.46 15.95
C SER A 244 6.46 -27.38 17.46
N ASP A 245 7.45 -26.78 18.15
CA ASP A 245 7.59 -26.77 19.59
C ASP A 245 7.13 -25.45 20.25
N ILE A 246 6.73 -24.46 19.45
CA ILE A 246 6.30 -23.13 19.92
C ILE A 246 4.76 -23.09 20.03
N THR A 247 4.27 -22.54 21.15
CA THR A 247 2.83 -22.39 21.48
C THR A 247 2.11 -21.44 20.51
N TYR A 248 2.84 -20.48 19.93
CA TYR A 248 2.33 -19.52 18.96
C TYR A 248 2.21 -20.19 17.58
N GLY A 249 1.00 -20.58 17.18
CA GLY A 249 0.71 -21.38 15.99
C GLY A 249 0.92 -20.70 14.62
N LYS A 250 1.78 -19.69 14.53
CA LYS A 250 2.09 -18.96 13.29
C LYS A 250 3.52 -18.41 13.31
N LEU A 251 4.09 -18.22 12.12
CA LEU A 251 5.37 -17.55 11.89
C LEU A 251 5.12 -16.17 11.27
N THR A 252 5.79 -15.15 11.81
CA THR A 252 5.90 -13.84 11.17
C THR A 252 7.13 -13.83 10.26
N LEU A 253 6.91 -13.51 8.97
CA LEU A 253 7.95 -13.28 7.97
C LEU A 253 7.92 -11.80 7.56
N LEU A 254 9.05 -11.12 7.63
CA LEU A 254 9.23 -9.79 7.05
C LEU A 254 9.95 -9.88 5.70
N LEU A 255 9.39 -9.22 4.68
CA LEU A 255 10.05 -8.99 3.40
C LEU A 255 10.56 -7.55 3.37
N GLY A 256 11.88 -7.39 3.35
CA GLY A 256 12.55 -6.09 3.35
C GLY A 256 13.04 -5.72 1.96
N TYR A 257 13.00 -4.44 1.63
CA TYR A 257 13.60 -3.93 0.40
C TYR A 257 13.94 -2.44 0.52
N PRO A 258 14.91 -1.96 -0.28
CA PRO A 258 15.26 -0.54 -0.29
C PRO A 258 14.14 0.32 -0.88
N ILE A 259 13.93 1.49 -0.28
CA ILE A 259 13.10 2.59 -0.80
C ILE A 259 13.95 3.86 -0.88
N VAL A 260 13.49 4.86 -1.66
CA VAL A 260 14.18 6.16 -1.84
C VAL A 260 15.65 6.00 -2.29
N ASN A 261 15.86 5.45 -3.49
CA ASN A 261 17.21 5.21 -4.05
C ASN A 261 18.16 4.40 -3.14
N GLY A 262 17.62 3.61 -2.21
CA GLY A 262 18.42 2.75 -1.33
C GLY A 262 18.84 3.37 -0.01
N SER A 263 18.42 4.59 0.32
CA SER A 263 18.73 5.20 1.62
C SER A 263 17.87 4.68 2.75
N GLU A 264 16.71 4.11 2.45
CA GLU A 264 15.72 3.70 3.43
C GLU A 264 15.22 2.29 3.17
N ILE A 265 14.63 1.66 4.19
CA ILE A 265 14.14 0.29 4.13
C ILE A 265 12.64 0.29 4.40
N HIS A 266 11.90 -0.42 3.56
CA HIS A 266 10.54 -0.80 3.86
C HIS A 266 10.49 -2.29 4.23
N TRP A 267 9.58 -2.62 5.14
CA TRP A 267 9.27 -3.99 5.52
C TRP A 267 7.81 -4.26 5.22
N GLU A 268 7.50 -5.37 4.58
CA GLU A 268 6.16 -5.94 4.45
C GLU A 268 6.05 -7.18 5.34
N MET A 269 4.87 -7.41 5.92
CA MET A 269 4.66 -8.51 6.87
C MET A 269 3.75 -9.57 6.27
N ILE A 270 4.19 -10.82 6.39
CA ILE A 270 3.44 -12.02 6.03
C ILE A 270 3.26 -12.88 7.27
N THR A 271 2.06 -13.41 7.46
CA THR A 271 1.80 -14.48 8.43
C THR A 271 1.79 -15.84 7.73
N ILE A 272 2.55 -16.80 8.26
CA ILE A 272 2.51 -18.21 7.82
C ILE A 272 1.94 -19.05 8.97
N GLU A 273 0.75 -19.62 8.78
CA GLU A 273 0.14 -20.50 9.78
C GLU A 273 0.90 -21.82 9.91
N LYS A 274 0.95 -22.38 11.14
CA LYS A 274 1.57 -23.68 11.41
C LYS A 274 0.97 -24.77 10.50
N GLY A 275 1.84 -25.55 9.85
CA GLY A 275 1.43 -26.59 8.90
C GLY A 275 0.99 -26.09 7.52
N LYS A 276 0.94 -24.77 7.28
CA LYS A 276 0.61 -24.15 5.98
C LYS A 276 1.83 -23.50 5.31
N PHE A 277 3.04 -23.98 5.60
CA PHE A 277 4.25 -23.47 4.96
C PHE A 277 4.18 -23.58 3.43
N PRO A 278 4.61 -22.54 2.71
CA PRO A 278 4.38 -22.44 1.27
C PRO A 278 5.41 -23.22 0.45
N ASN A 279 6.55 -23.59 1.03
CA ASN A 279 7.66 -24.22 0.33
C ASN A 279 7.59 -25.76 0.38
N TYR A 280 7.92 -26.40 -0.74
CA TYR A 280 8.05 -27.85 -0.84
C TYR A 280 9.13 -28.24 -1.85
N ILE A 281 9.59 -29.48 -1.76
CA ILE A 281 10.58 -30.03 -2.67
C ILE A 281 9.88 -30.98 -3.64
N GLU A 282 10.06 -30.76 -4.94
CA GLU A 282 9.55 -31.64 -5.99
C GLU A 282 10.71 -32.22 -6.81
N ARG A 283 10.56 -33.47 -7.26
CA ARG A 283 11.52 -34.08 -8.18
C ARG A 283 11.38 -33.45 -9.57
N ILE A 284 12.49 -33.01 -10.16
CA ILE A 284 12.49 -32.50 -11.53
C ILE A 284 12.23 -33.67 -12.48
N LYS A 285 11.13 -33.58 -13.26
CA LYS A 285 10.71 -34.62 -14.20
C LYS A 285 11.87 -35.02 -15.13
N GLY A 286 12.09 -36.32 -15.28
CA GLY A 286 13.15 -36.87 -16.13
C GLY A 286 14.55 -36.87 -15.51
N THR A 287 14.73 -36.42 -14.25
CA THR A 287 16.05 -36.38 -13.59
C THR A 287 16.05 -37.08 -12.22
N ARG A 288 17.22 -37.21 -11.60
CA ARG A 288 17.36 -37.62 -10.18
C ARG A 288 17.44 -36.41 -9.22
N HIS A 289 17.29 -35.20 -9.75
CA HIS A 289 17.42 -33.97 -8.99
C HIS A 289 16.07 -33.50 -8.45
N TYR A 290 16.14 -32.72 -7.38
CA TYR A 290 15.01 -32.12 -6.72
C TYR A 290 15.13 -30.59 -6.77
N ALA A 291 14.01 -29.91 -6.89
CA ALA A 291 13.93 -28.45 -6.91
C ALA A 291 12.98 -27.97 -5.81
N TRP A 292 13.32 -26.82 -5.24
CA TRP A 292 12.41 -26.09 -4.40
C TRP A 292 11.29 -25.44 -5.24
N LYS A 293 10.07 -25.48 -4.71
CA LYS A 293 8.89 -24.83 -5.26
C LYS A 293 8.05 -24.18 -4.17
N LEU A 294 7.24 -23.21 -4.58
CA LEU A 294 6.21 -22.59 -3.75
C LEU A 294 4.83 -23.06 -4.19
N LYS A 295 3.92 -23.22 -3.24
CA LYS A 295 2.54 -23.69 -3.49
C LYS A 295 1.71 -22.60 -4.14
N ASP A 296 0.78 -23.00 -5.00
CA ASP A 296 -0.33 -22.16 -5.43
C ASP A 296 -1.30 -21.98 -4.25
N GLN A 297 -1.06 -20.93 -3.46
CA GLN A 297 -1.91 -20.57 -2.32
C GLN A 297 -1.79 -19.06 -2.05
N PRO A 298 -2.83 -18.42 -1.46
CA PRO A 298 -2.79 -17.00 -1.13
C PRO A 298 -1.72 -16.65 -0.08
N ILE A 299 -1.14 -15.46 -0.20
CA ILE A 299 -0.27 -14.85 0.81
C ILE A 299 -1.14 -14.10 1.82
N LEU A 300 -0.94 -14.39 3.10
CA LEU A 300 -1.61 -13.69 4.20
C LEU A 300 -0.80 -12.45 4.57
N TRP A 301 -0.98 -11.41 3.76
CA TRP A 301 -0.38 -10.10 4.02
C TRP A 301 -1.01 -9.44 5.24
N GLU A 302 -0.16 -8.83 6.05
CA GLU A 302 -0.53 -8.05 7.22
C GLU A 302 0.06 -6.64 7.10
N GLU A 303 -0.37 -5.72 7.95
CA GLU A 303 -0.02 -4.31 7.82
C GLU A 303 1.35 -4.00 8.45
N THR A 304 2.13 -3.13 7.82
CA THR A 304 3.35 -2.56 8.40
C THR A 304 3.31 -1.04 8.37
N LYS A 305 3.94 -0.38 9.35
CA LYS A 305 4.06 1.08 9.37
C LYS A 305 5.43 1.52 9.82
N ASN A 306 6.07 2.33 8.97
CA ASN A 306 7.26 3.05 9.35
C ASN A 306 6.85 4.15 10.36
N SER A 307 7.25 3.97 11.61
CA SER A 307 6.99 4.87 12.75
C SER A 307 8.23 5.67 13.12
N SER A 308 9.23 5.70 12.24
CA SER A 308 10.36 6.63 12.28
C SER A 308 9.87 8.08 12.37
N TYR A 309 10.63 8.95 13.02
CA TYR A 309 10.20 10.32 13.34
C TYR A 309 9.73 11.09 12.09
N ASN A 310 10.44 10.94 10.97
CA ASN A 310 10.09 11.59 9.69
C ASN A 310 8.75 11.12 9.12
N TYR A 311 8.42 9.83 9.26
CA TYR A 311 7.19 9.24 8.72
C TYR A 311 6.01 9.45 9.65
N PHE A 312 6.22 9.31 10.96
CA PHE A 312 5.15 9.43 11.94
C PHE A 312 4.60 10.86 12.03
N PHE A 313 5.48 11.87 12.03
CA PHE A 313 5.06 13.27 12.10
C PHE A 313 4.89 13.93 10.73
N GLY A 314 5.54 13.41 9.68
CA GLY A 314 5.43 13.93 8.32
C GLY A 314 5.66 15.45 8.25
N ARG A 315 4.67 16.19 7.71
CA ARG A 315 4.71 17.66 7.62
C ARG A 315 4.62 18.38 8.98
N GLY A 316 4.20 17.69 10.03
CA GLY A 316 4.15 18.20 11.40
C GLY A 316 5.44 17.95 12.20
N LYS A 317 6.50 17.46 11.54
CA LYS A 317 7.81 17.25 12.16
C LYS A 317 8.32 18.55 12.78
N LEU A 318 8.70 18.48 14.05
CA LEU A 318 9.34 19.58 14.77
C LEU A 318 10.84 19.58 14.46
N SER A 319 11.46 20.77 14.53
CA SER A 319 12.90 20.89 14.29
C SER A 319 13.71 20.17 15.37
N ASP A 320 14.92 19.71 15.01
CA ASP A 320 15.81 19.01 15.93
C ASP A 320 16.12 19.87 17.17
N SER A 321 16.22 21.19 16.98
CA SER A 321 16.40 22.17 18.07
C SER A 321 15.30 22.14 19.14
N LEU A 322 14.12 21.62 18.82
CA LEU A 322 12.97 21.51 19.70
C LEU A 322 12.79 20.07 20.21
N THR A 323 13.01 19.07 19.36
CA THR A 323 12.82 17.64 19.71
C THR A 323 13.92 17.08 20.59
N GLU A 324 15.15 17.62 20.49
CA GLU A 324 16.26 17.25 21.37
C GLU A 324 16.15 17.89 22.76
N LYS A 325 15.30 18.92 22.89
CA LYS A 325 14.97 19.49 24.19
C LYS A 325 13.95 18.60 24.86
N LYS A 326 14.14 18.32 26.16
CA LYS A 326 13.19 17.54 26.99
C LYS A 326 11.92 18.35 27.31
N ILE A 327 11.26 18.88 26.29
CA ILE A 327 10.07 19.72 26.37
C ILE A 327 8.89 18.89 25.91
N LEU A 328 7.87 18.79 26.76
CA LEU A 328 6.59 18.19 26.40
C LEU A 328 5.77 19.22 25.62
N ILE A 329 5.40 18.89 24.38
CA ILE A 329 4.53 19.73 23.55
C ILE A 329 3.18 19.02 23.43
N LEU A 330 2.14 19.64 23.99
CA LEU A 330 0.78 19.16 23.89
C LEU A 330 0.04 20.00 22.85
N GLY A 331 -0.25 19.40 21.70
CA GLY A 331 -1.14 19.98 20.71
C GLY A 331 -2.59 19.78 21.13
N LEU A 332 -3.32 20.86 21.40
CA LEU A 332 -4.78 20.81 21.45
C LEU A 332 -5.27 20.74 20.00
N GLY A 333 -5.79 19.58 19.60
CA GLY A 333 -6.41 19.40 18.28
C GLY A 333 -7.62 20.32 18.08
N ALA A 334 -8.11 20.43 16.84
CA ALA A 334 -9.20 21.32 16.46
C ALA A 334 -10.39 21.19 17.42
N ILE A 335 -10.62 22.24 18.22
CA ILE A 335 -11.82 22.39 19.03
C ILE A 335 -12.95 22.78 18.07
N GLY A 336 -13.64 21.78 17.53
CA GLY A 336 -14.89 21.99 16.81
C GLY A 336 -15.97 22.37 17.81
N TRP A 337 -16.30 23.66 17.89
CA TRP A 337 -17.41 24.15 18.70
C TRP A 337 -18.74 23.81 17.98
N GLU A 338 -19.49 22.82 18.46
CA GLU A 338 -20.91 22.67 18.11
C GLU A 338 -21.76 23.48 19.11
N PHE A 339 -22.23 24.67 18.71
CA PHE A 339 -23.38 25.30 19.35
C PHE A 339 -24.64 24.62 18.79
N ARG A 340 -25.20 23.66 19.53
CA ARG A 340 -26.62 23.36 19.38
C ARG A 340 -27.40 24.41 20.17
N GLN A 341 -28.05 25.33 19.48
CA GLN A 341 -29.16 26.07 20.08
C GLN A 341 -30.38 25.13 20.08
N ASN A 342 -30.95 24.93 21.28
CA ASN A 342 -32.23 24.27 21.49
C ASN A 342 -33.39 25.17 21.10
#